data_AF-A0A920KXM0-F1
#
_entry.id   AF-A0A920KXM0-F1
#
_cell.length_a   1.000
_cell.length_b   1.000
_cell.length_c   1.000
_cell.angle_alpha   90.00
_cell.angle_beta   90.00
_cell.angle_gamma   90.00
#
_symmetry.space_group_name_H-M   'P 1'
#
loop_
_entity.id
_entity.type
_entity.pdbx_description
1 polymer ?
#
loop_
_entity_poly.entity_id
_entity_poly.type
_entity_poly.pdbx_seq_one_letter_code
_entity_poly.pdbx_strand_id
1 'polypeptide(L)'
;MDGYKIRAVGAIHSDWLNTLGAAAQTMSAIDMNQALDRDIVDGGIQGWSGMRTFGSFPLVEQAWDIPVGMTPFLLLINEESWQRQPASVQRACCTTADSALPVAAVRPMPPSTSRFAPRSGKLTNRS
;
A
#
# COMPACT_ATOMS: atom_id res chain seq x y z
N MET A 1 14.12 -1.49 13.13
CA MET A 1 13.33 -0.28 12.75
C MET A 1 12.95 0.46 14.02
N ASP A 2 13.89 0.55 14.96
CA ASP A 2 13.54 0.74 16.35
C ASP A 2 13.06 2.16 16.58
N GLY A 3 11.86 2.29 17.14
CA GLY A 3 11.25 3.59 17.44
C GLY A 3 10.65 4.32 16.24
N TYR A 4 10.78 3.81 15.01
CA TYR A 4 10.10 4.39 13.84
C TYR A 4 8.59 4.11 13.91
N LYS A 5 7.78 5.15 13.75
CA LYS A 5 6.32 5.08 13.63
C LYS A 5 5.97 4.73 12.19
N ILE A 6 5.69 3.46 11.91
CA ILE A 6 5.41 2.99 10.56
C ILE A 6 3.93 2.64 10.42
N ARG A 7 3.31 3.13 9.33
CA ARG A 7 1.93 2.78 9.02
C ARG A 7 1.82 1.30 8.64
N ALA A 8 0.85 0.64 9.27
CA ALA A 8 0.36 -0.69 8.96
C ALA A 8 -1.00 -0.63 8.25
N VAL A 9 -1.24 -1.56 7.33
CA VAL A 9 -2.53 -1.71 6.62
C VAL A 9 -3.55 -2.46 7.49
N GLY A 10 -3.08 -3.32 8.40
CA GLY A 10 -3.90 -4.14 9.28
C GLY A 10 -3.04 -4.91 10.28
N ALA A 11 -3.68 -5.80 11.05
CA ALA A 11 -3.08 -6.50 12.19
C ALA A 11 -1.81 -7.29 11.81
N ILE A 12 -1.87 -8.14 10.78
CA ILE A 12 -0.72 -8.95 10.33
C ILE A 12 0.49 -8.06 10.00
N HIS A 13 0.25 -6.91 9.37
CA HIS A 13 1.30 -5.97 9.03
C HIS A 13 1.87 -5.27 10.26
N SER A 14 1.01 -4.99 11.24
CA SER A 14 1.41 -4.41 12.52
C SER A 14 2.29 -5.37 13.30
N ASP A 15 1.90 -6.64 13.41
CA ASP A 15 2.66 -7.67 14.10
C ASP A 15 4.05 -7.84 13.47
N TRP A 16 4.11 -7.92 12.14
CA TRP A 16 5.38 -8.00 11.43
C TRP A 16 6.27 -6.77 11.69
N LEU A 17 5.74 -5.55 11.57
CA LEU A 17 6.48 -4.32 11.86
C LEU A 17 6.97 -4.26 13.32
N ASN A 18 6.14 -4.67 14.27
CA ASN A 18 6.50 -4.71 15.68
C ASN A 18 7.65 -5.71 15.95
N THR A 19 7.68 -6.85 15.24
CA THR A 19 8.82 -7.80 15.33
C THR A 19 10.14 -7.20 14.84
N LEU A 20 10.07 -6.16 13.99
CA LEU A 20 11.21 -5.40 13.51
C LEU A 20 11.54 -4.19 14.40
N GLY A 21 10.86 -4.01 15.54
CA GLY A 21 11.07 -2.92 16.50
C GLY A 21 10.37 -1.60 16.15
N ALA A 22 9.58 -1.55 15.08
CA ALA A 22 8.80 -0.37 14.74
C ALA A 22 7.59 -0.19 15.67
N ALA A 23 7.12 1.04 15.82
CA ALA A 23 5.86 1.36 16.47
C ALA A 23 4.73 1.41 15.41
N ALA A 24 4.12 0.25 15.12
CA ALA A 24 3.12 0.15 14.06
C ALA A 24 1.84 0.96 14.35
N GLN A 25 1.33 1.68 13.34
CA GLN A 25 0.09 2.45 13.42
C GLN A 25 -0.88 1.99 12.33
N THR A 26 -2.01 1.37 12.70
CA THR A 26 -3.00 0.89 11.71
C THR A 26 -3.88 2.04 11.24
N MET A 27 -3.91 2.29 9.93
CA MET A 27 -4.77 3.30 9.32
C MET A 27 -4.97 3.07 7.82
N SER A 28 -5.92 3.79 7.21
CA SER A 28 -6.16 3.73 5.76
C SER A 28 -5.01 4.35 4.96
N ALA A 29 -4.97 4.11 3.64
CA ALA A 29 -3.96 4.73 2.77
C ALA A 29 -4.13 6.26 2.65
N ILE A 30 -5.37 6.75 2.73
CA ILE A 30 -5.66 8.19 2.68
C ILE A 30 -5.17 8.85 3.98
N ASP A 31 -5.44 8.24 5.13
CA ASP A 31 -4.98 8.74 6.43
C ASP A 31 -3.46 8.69 6.54
N MET A 32 -2.82 7.66 5.96
CA MET A 32 -1.36 7.59 5.88
C MET A 32 -0.77 8.82 5.20
N ASN A 33 -1.35 9.29 4.10
CA ASN A 33 -0.83 10.47 3.40
C ASN A 33 -0.95 11.74 4.25
N GLN A 34 -2.07 11.90 4.95
CA GLN A 34 -2.22 13.01 5.90
C GLN A 34 -1.24 12.89 7.07
N ALA A 35 -0.96 11.68 7.53
CA ALA A 35 -0.02 11.42 8.60
C ALA A 35 1.44 11.64 8.18
N LEU A 36 1.82 11.28 6.95
CA LEU A 36 3.13 11.55 6.37
C LEU A 36 3.35 13.06 6.19
N ASP A 37 2.39 13.77 5.61
CA ASP A 37 2.50 15.22 5.37
C ASP A 37 2.60 16.05 6.68
N ARG A 38 2.19 15.47 7.81
CA ARG A 38 2.22 16.09 9.15
C ARG A 38 3.27 15.48 10.07
N ASP A 39 4.17 14.64 9.55
CA ASP A 39 5.22 13.96 10.33
C ASP A 39 4.69 13.15 11.54
N ILE A 40 3.44 12.66 11.45
CA ILE A 40 2.84 11.79 12.49
C ILE A 40 3.45 10.39 12.41
N VAL A 41 3.60 9.87 11.19
CA VAL A 41 4.28 8.60 10.89
C VAL A 41 5.52 8.89 10.06
N ASP A 42 6.55 8.08 10.25
CA ASP A 42 7.85 8.22 9.58
C ASP A 42 7.92 7.43 8.27
N GLY A 43 6.89 6.64 7.97
CA GLY A 43 6.82 5.83 6.76
C GLY A 43 5.60 4.92 6.71
N GLY A 44 5.49 4.14 5.65
CA GLY A 44 4.44 3.15 5.48
C GLY A 44 4.81 2.09 4.46
N ILE A 45 4.17 0.92 4.57
CA ILE A 45 4.33 -0.15 3.58
C ILE A 45 3.15 -0.10 2.61
N GLN A 46 3.47 0.04 1.33
CA GLN A 46 2.49 0.06 0.25
C GLN A 46 3.11 -0.37 -1.08
N GLY A 47 2.35 -1.08 -1.91
CA GLY A 47 2.76 -1.39 -3.28
C GLY A 47 2.75 -0.15 -4.18
N TRP A 48 3.54 -0.17 -5.25
CA TRP A 48 3.63 0.94 -6.21
C TRP A 48 2.32 1.38 -6.84
N SER A 49 1.41 0.46 -7.14
CA SER A 49 0.08 0.82 -7.62
C SER A 49 -0.64 1.71 -6.61
N GLY A 50 -0.66 1.31 -5.34
CA GLY A 50 -1.23 2.09 -4.24
C GLY A 50 -0.55 3.46 -4.09
N MET A 51 0.78 3.49 -4.07
CA MET A 51 1.54 4.75 -3.95
C MET A 51 1.20 5.74 -5.07
N ARG A 52 0.92 5.27 -6.31
CA ARG A 52 0.44 6.12 -7.41
C ARG A 52 -1.00 6.53 -7.23
N THR A 53 -1.88 5.57 -6.97
CA THR A 53 -3.33 5.79 -6.84
C THR A 53 -3.65 6.81 -5.76
N PHE A 54 -2.94 6.77 -4.63
CA PHE A 54 -3.16 7.67 -3.51
C PHE A 54 -2.24 8.90 -3.53
N GLY A 55 -1.25 8.97 -4.44
CA GLY A 55 -0.35 10.13 -4.56
C GLY A 55 0.69 10.24 -3.45
N SER A 56 1.18 9.11 -2.94
CA SER A 56 2.08 9.05 -1.77
C SER A 56 3.56 9.28 -2.10
N PHE A 57 3.98 9.10 -3.35
CA PHE A 57 5.40 9.25 -3.74
C PHE A 57 6.03 10.61 -3.37
N PRO A 58 5.36 11.76 -3.55
CA PRO A 58 5.93 13.06 -3.18
C PRO A 58 6.04 13.30 -1.66
N LEU A 59 5.44 12.43 -0.85
CA LEU A 59 5.39 12.56 0.62
C LEU A 59 6.51 11.78 1.33
N VAL A 60 7.35 11.08 0.57
CA VAL A 60 8.44 10.26 1.11
C VAL A 60 9.76 10.62 0.44
N GLU A 61 10.84 10.57 1.20
CA GLU A 61 12.18 10.86 0.66
C GLU A 61 12.82 9.63 0.00
N GLN A 62 12.44 8.45 0.46
CA GLN A 62 12.99 7.17 0.02
C GLN A 62 11.89 6.13 -0.08
N ALA A 63 12.09 5.18 -1.01
CA ALA A 63 11.14 4.12 -1.24
C ALA A 63 11.91 2.86 -1.68
N TRP A 64 11.63 1.72 -1.02
CA TRP A 64 12.35 0.46 -1.22
C TRP A 64 11.40 -0.59 -1.77
N ASP A 65 11.79 -1.26 -2.85
CA ASP A 65 11.05 -2.41 -3.39
C ASP A 65 11.61 -3.69 -2.78
N ILE A 66 10.83 -4.33 -1.90
CA ILE A 66 11.25 -5.51 -1.14
C ILE A 66 10.19 -6.61 -1.37
N PRO A 67 10.56 -7.81 -1.83
CA PRO A 67 9.62 -8.88 -2.14
C PRO A 67 9.16 -9.64 -0.87
N VAL A 68 8.62 -8.91 0.11
CA VAL A 68 8.16 -9.45 1.41
C VAL A 68 6.71 -9.95 1.38
N GLY A 69 6.05 -9.88 0.23
CA GLY A 69 4.69 -10.37 0.03
C GLY A 69 3.89 -9.53 -0.94
N MET A 70 2.58 -9.75 -0.94
CA MET A 70 1.62 -9.02 -1.75
C MET A 70 0.41 -8.69 -0.88
N THR A 71 -0.17 -7.51 -1.06
CA THR A 71 -1.47 -7.15 -0.47
C THR A 71 -2.57 -7.43 -1.50
N PRO A 72 -3.27 -8.57 -1.42
CA PRO A 72 -4.38 -8.83 -2.33
C PRO A 72 -5.54 -7.90 -2.00
N PHE A 73 -6.33 -7.55 -3.02
CA PHE A 73 -7.68 -7.03 -2.80
C PHE A 73 -8.67 -8.17 -3.02
N LEU A 74 -9.79 -8.13 -2.31
CA LEU A 74 -10.85 -9.12 -2.45
C LEU A 74 -12.01 -8.50 -3.21
N LEU A 75 -12.46 -9.16 -4.26
CA LEU A 75 -13.75 -8.89 -4.87
C LEU A 75 -14.77 -9.82 -4.21
N LEU A 76 -15.69 -9.25 -3.42
CA LEU A 76 -16.66 -10.00 -2.64
C LEU A 76 -18.08 -9.75 -3.17
N ILE A 77 -18.90 -10.80 -3.18
CA ILE A 77 -20.34 -10.73 -3.40
C ILE A 77 -21.05 -11.26 -2.16
N ASN A 78 -22.16 -10.62 -1.78
CA ASN A 78 -23.02 -11.13 -0.71
C ASN A 78 -23.59 -12.50 -1.11
N GLU A 79 -23.59 -13.45 -0.18
CA GLU A 79 -23.96 -14.84 -0.46
C GLU A 79 -25.41 -14.99 -0.91
N GLU A 80 -26.37 -14.40 -0.19
CA GLU A 80 -27.78 -14.45 -0.58
C GLU A 80 -28.00 -13.87 -1.99
N SER A 81 -27.33 -12.75 -2.26
CA SER A 81 -27.37 -12.11 -3.58
C SER A 81 -26.78 -12.99 -4.68
N TRP A 82 -25.71 -13.73 -4.37
CA TRP A 82 -25.10 -14.71 -5.28
C TRP A 82 -26.03 -15.89 -5.56
N GLN A 83 -26.62 -16.47 -4.51
CA GLN A 83 -27.51 -17.64 -4.63
C GLN A 83 -28.79 -17.33 -5.42
N ARG A 84 -29.27 -16.08 -5.39
CA ARG A 84 -30.40 -15.63 -6.20
C ARG A 84 -30.07 -15.45 -7.69
N GLN A 85 -28.79 -15.41 -8.08
CA GLN A 85 -28.44 -15.22 -9.48
C GLN A 85 -28.74 -16.48 -10.31
N PRO A 86 -29.22 -16.34 -11.56
CA PRO A 86 -29.32 -17.46 -12.48
C PRO A 86 -27.97 -18.17 -12.67
N ALA A 87 -27.98 -19.48 -12.90
CA ALA A 87 -26.77 -20.27 -13.12
C ALA A 87 -25.91 -19.79 -14.31
N SER A 88 -26.51 -19.12 -15.30
CA SER A 88 -25.77 -18.46 -16.39
C SER A 88 -24.95 -17.26 -15.91
N VAL A 89 -25.50 -16.46 -15.00
CA VAL A 89 -24.83 -15.28 -14.41
C VAL A 89 -23.71 -15.72 -13.48
N GLN A 90 -23.97 -16.73 -12.64
CA GLN A 90 -22.94 -17.28 -11.76
C GLN A 90 -21.72 -17.77 -12.56
N ARG A 91 -21.97 -18.53 -13.64
CA ARG A 91 -20.89 -18.98 -14.54
C ARG A 91 -20.15 -17.81 -15.18
N ALA A 92 -20.86 -16.81 -15.71
CA ALA A 92 -20.23 -15.65 -16.32
C ALA A 92 -19.33 -14.89 -15.33
N CYS A 93 -19.79 -14.70 -14.09
CA CYS A 93 -18.99 -14.08 -13.03
C CYS A 93 -17.72 -14.88 -12.72
N CYS A 94 -17.80 -16.20 -12.57
CA CYS A 94 -16.62 -17.04 -12.31
C CYS A 94 -15.64 -17.03 -13.49
N THR A 95 -16.10 -17.20 -14.72
CA THR A 95 -15.22 -17.17 -15.91
C THR A 95 -14.53 -15.81 -16.08
N THR A 96 -15.24 -14.73 -15.78
CA THR A 96 -14.68 -13.37 -15.84
C THR A 96 -13.66 -13.15 -14.72
N ALA A 97 -13.94 -13.63 -13.51
CA ALA A 97 -13.00 -13.56 -12.40
C ALA A 97 -11.70 -14.34 -12.71
N ASP A 98 -11.82 -15.56 -13.24
CA ASP A 98 -10.67 -16.41 -13.59
C ASP A 98 -9.77 -15.77 -14.66
N SER A 99 -10.35 -15.03 -15.61
CA SER A 99 -9.59 -14.34 -16.66
C SER A 99 -9.04 -12.98 -16.23
N ALA A 100 -9.67 -12.29 -15.28
CA ALA A 100 -9.26 -10.97 -14.83
C ALA A 100 -8.17 -11.00 -13.74
N LEU A 101 -8.20 -11.97 -12.82
CA LEU A 101 -7.24 -12.09 -11.73
C LEU A 101 -5.76 -12.27 -12.18
N PRO A 102 -5.43 -13.08 -13.20
CA PRO A 102 -4.04 -13.23 -13.64
C PRO A 102 -3.47 -11.98 -14.33
N VAL A 103 -4.31 -11.07 -14.85
CA VAL A 103 -3.87 -9.85 -15.57
C VAL A 103 -3.47 -8.72 -14.61
N ALA A 104 -3.97 -8.72 -13.37
CA ALA A 104 -3.62 -7.72 -12.37
C ALA A 104 -2.22 -7.93 -11.74
N ALA A 105 -1.64 -9.11 -11.92
CA ALA A 105 -0.31 -9.46 -11.45
C ALA A 105 0.72 -9.24 -12.57
N VAL A 106 1.81 -8.53 -12.26
CA VAL A 106 3.06 -8.47 -13.04
C VAL A 106 3.08 -7.49 -14.23
N ARG A 107 3.44 -6.24 -13.93
CA ARG A 107 4.59 -5.59 -14.61
C ARG A 107 5.41 -4.80 -13.57
N PRO A 108 6.57 -5.31 -13.14
CA PRO A 108 7.52 -4.46 -12.43
C PRO A 108 7.98 -3.32 -13.36
N MET A 109 8.04 -2.11 -12.83
CA MET A 109 8.67 -0.99 -13.54
C MET A 109 10.18 -1.27 -13.60
N PRO A 110 10.89 -0.92 -14.69
CA PRO A 110 12.35 -0.94 -14.67
C PRO A 110 12.88 -0.10 -13.51
N PRO A 111 14.05 -0.45 -12.95
CA PRO A 111 14.61 0.26 -11.81
C PRO A 111 14.77 1.73 -12.19
N SER A 112 14.01 2.61 -11.54
CA SER A 112 14.29 4.04 -11.62
C SER A 112 15.56 4.27 -10.83
N THR A 113 16.63 4.67 -11.51
CA THR A 113 17.77 5.31 -10.87
C THR A 113 17.23 6.46 -10.02
N SER A 114 17.34 6.33 -8.70
CA SER A 114 16.86 7.36 -7.81
C SER A 114 17.63 8.65 -8.05
N ARG A 115 16.90 9.71 -8.33
CA ARG A 115 17.24 11.09 -7.98
C ARG A 115 15.92 11.81 -7.79
N PHE A 116 15.32 11.62 -6.64
CA PHE A 116 14.42 12.64 -6.10
C PHE A 116 15.30 13.85 -5.79
N ALA A 117 15.02 14.97 -6.47
CA ALA A 117 15.71 16.22 -6.21
C ALA A 117 15.35 16.71 -4.79
N PRO A 118 16.31 17.23 -4.01
CA PRO A 118 16.00 17.79 -2.71
C PRO A 118 15.06 19.00 -2.87
N ARG A 119 14.02 19.08 -2.03
CA ARG A 119 13.24 20.31 -1.85
C ARG A 119 14.21 21.42 -1.44
N SER A 120 14.30 22.48 -2.23
CA SER A 120 15.03 23.69 -1.85
C SER A 120 14.27 24.36 -0.69
N GLY A 121 14.84 24.38 0.52
CA GLY A 121 14.13 24.97 1.65
C GLY A 121 14.86 24.98 2.98
N LYS A 122 15.77 25.96 3.13
CA LYS A 122 16.26 26.58 4.38
C LYS A 122 17.03 25.68 5.36
N LEU A 123 18.36 25.70 5.20
CA LEU A 123 19.24 25.78 6.36
C LEU A 123 18.84 27.03 7.16
N THR A 124 18.36 26.83 8.38
CA THR A 124 18.50 27.85 9.43
C THR A 124 19.37 27.26 10.51
N ASN A 125 20.55 27.86 10.62
CA ASN A 125 21.51 27.71 11.70
C ASN A 125 20.81 27.91 13.04
N ARG A 126 20.97 26.99 13.99
CA ARG A 126 20.93 27.32 15.41
C ARG A 126 22.17 26.71 16.06
N SER A 127 23.04 27.64 16.43
CA SER A 127 24.11 27.55 17.42
C SER A 127 23.66 26.94 18.74
#